data_AF-N8RPF2-F1
#
_entry.id   AF-N8RPF2-F1
#
_cell.length_a   1.000
_cell.length_b   1.000
_cell.length_c   1.000
_cell.angle_alpha   90.00
_cell.angle_beta   90.00
_cell.angle_gamma   90.00
#
_symmetry.space_group_name_H-M   'P 1'
#
loop_
_entity.id
_entity.type
_entity.pdbx_description
1 polymer ?
#
loop_
_entity_poly.entity_id
_entity_poly.type
_entity_poly.pdbx_seq_one_letter_code
_entity_poly.pdbx_strand_id
1 'polypeptide(L)'
;MMNKVLLIAIGLVLVGCSKKEPLTPEQKWHGYCVSVGNAARSITLDRQNGIEQKQATEHAGKIEDETTRKFIFGIIEKVYAIPAEELKAEPDALREKLKQQFTEQCLATPHEKLPNYKLF
;
A
#
# COMPACT_ATOMS: atom_id res chain seq x y z
N MET A 1 23.47 -31.34 -55.78
CA MET A 1 23.47 -32.60 -54.99
C MET A 1 23.37 -32.22 -53.52
N MET A 2 22.35 -32.77 -52.83
CA MET A 2 22.12 -32.81 -51.37
C MET A 2 21.91 -31.51 -50.57
N ASN A 3 20.66 -31.06 -50.60
CA ASN A 3 19.72 -31.06 -49.47
C ASN A 3 20.31 -31.19 -48.05
N LYS A 4 20.30 -30.11 -47.26
CA LYS A 4 20.13 -30.15 -45.79
C LYS A 4 19.47 -28.85 -45.31
N VAL A 5 18.13 -28.86 -45.33
CA VAL A 5 17.32 -27.88 -44.59
C VAL A 5 17.60 -28.12 -43.11
N LEU A 6 18.44 -27.27 -42.51
CA LEU A 6 18.71 -27.29 -41.08
C LEU A 6 17.56 -26.56 -40.38
N LEU A 7 16.49 -27.28 -40.06
CA LEU A 7 15.46 -26.84 -39.13
C LEU A 7 16.11 -26.72 -37.75
N ILE A 8 16.63 -25.53 -37.44
CA ILE A 8 16.98 -25.16 -36.06
C ILE A 8 15.65 -25.03 -35.33
N ALA A 9 15.27 -26.11 -34.65
CA ALA A 9 14.27 -26.08 -33.61
C ALA A 9 14.74 -25.09 -32.55
N ILE A 10 14.26 -23.85 -32.65
CA ILE A 10 14.29 -22.91 -31.54
C ILE A 10 13.38 -23.55 -30.49
N GLY A 11 14.02 -24.29 -29.58
CA GLY A 11 13.42 -24.64 -28.32
C GLY A 11 13.00 -23.32 -27.67
N LEU A 12 11.72 -22.98 -27.81
CA LEU A 12 11.02 -22.14 -26.86
C LEU A 12 11.25 -22.81 -25.51
N VAL A 13 12.30 -22.37 -24.81
CA VAL A 13 12.36 -22.49 -23.38
C VAL A 13 11.16 -21.70 -22.91
N LEU A 14 10.05 -22.42 -22.77
CA LEU A 14 8.97 -22.04 -21.90
C LEU A 14 9.68 -21.79 -20.56
N VAL A 15 9.98 -20.52 -20.28
CA VAL A 15 10.20 -20.01 -18.93
C VAL A 15 8.90 -20.29 -18.20
N GLY A 16 8.70 -21.57 -17.89
CA GLY A 16 7.58 -22.07 -17.14
C GLY A 16 7.62 -21.33 -15.83
N CYS A 17 6.53 -20.61 -15.55
CA CYS A 17 6.21 -19.97 -14.28
C CYS A 17 7.17 -20.37 -13.15
N SER A 18 8.30 -19.66 -13.02
CA SER A 18 9.13 -19.77 -11.83
C SER A 18 8.20 -19.42 -10.69
N LYS A 19 7.87 -20.40 -9.84
CA LYS A 19 7.13 -20.16 -8.60
C LYS A 19 7.86 -18.99 -7.93
N LYS A 20 7.20 -17.82 -7.82
CA LYS A 20 7.76 -16.67 -7.11
C LYS A 20 8.21 -17.17 -5.75
N GLU A 21 9.48 -16.95 -5.42
CA GLU A 21 9.96 -17.28 -4.08
C GLU A 21 9.09 -16.56 -3.05
N PRO A 22 8.76 -17.21 -1.93
CA PRO A 22 8.02 -16.56 -0.87
C PRO A 22 8.81 -15.35 -0.35
N LEU A 23 8.13 -14.22 -0.18
CA LEU A 23 8.76 -12.99 0.32
C LEU A 23 9.41 -13.22 1.70
N THR A 24 10.55 -12.58 1.93
CA THR A 24 11.19 -12.54 3.26
C THR A 24 10.31 -11.79 4.26
N PRO A 25 10.49 -11.98 5.58
CA PRO A 25 9.78 -11.20 6.60
C PRO A 25 9.89 -9.68 6.38
N GLU A 26 11.07 -9.19 6.03
CA GLU A 26 11.35 -7.77 5.78
C GLU A 26 10.62 -7.27 4.54
N GLN A 27 10.58 -8.06 3.47
CA GLN A 27 9.83 -7.72 2.26
C GLN A 27 8.32 -7.69 2.52
N LYS A 28 7.81 -8.61 3.35
CA LYS A 28 6.40 -8.60 3.77
C LYS A 28 6.08 -7.39 4.63
N TRP A 29 6.96 -7.04 5.57
CA TRP A 29 6.83 -5.84 6.40
C TRP A 29 6.84 -4.57 5.55
N HIS A 30 7.78 -4.46 4.62
CA HIS A 30 7.82 -3.34 3.69
C HIS A 30 6.53 -3.23 2.88
N GLY A 31 6.02 -4.35 2.34
CA GLY A 31 4.74 -4.40 1.64
C GLY A 31 3.56 -3.95 2.50
N TYR A 32 3.54 -4.34 3.77
CA TYR A 32 2.55 -3.86 4.74
C TYR A 32 2.62 -2.35 4.92
N CYS A 33 3.81 -1.79 5.14
CA CYS A 33 3.97 -0.36 5.33
C CYS A 33 3.64 0.47 4.08
N VAL A 34 3.91 -0.06 2.88
CA VAL A 34 3.43 0.54 1.63
C VAL A 34 1.89 0.58 1.61
N SER A 35 1.23 -0.49 2.07
CA SER A 35 -0.23 -0.51 2.18
C SER A 35 -0.77 0.49 3.21
N VAL A 36 -0.08 0.70 4.33
CA VAL A 36 -0.41 1.75 5.31
C VAL A 36 -0.29 3.14 4.67
N GLY A 37 0.76 3.40 3.90
CA GLY A 37 0.90 4.62 3.12
C GLY A 37 -0.22 4.81 2.09
N ASN A 38 -0.61 3.75 1.38
CA ASN A 38 -1.73 3.80 0.43
C ASN A 38 -3.04 4.12 1.15
N ALA A 39 -3.27 3.59 2.35
CA ALA A 39 -4.43 3.95 3.16
C ALA A 39 -4.44 5.45 3.50
N ALA A 40 -3.28 6.05 3.82
CA ALA A 40 -3.17 7.49 4.03
C ALA A 40 -3.53 8.31 2.79
N ARG A 41 -3.09 7.84 1.61
CA ARG A 41 -3.46 8.44 0.33
C ARG A 41 -4.97 8.40 0.09
N SER A 42 -5.60 7.24 0.31
CA SER A 42 -7.03 7.01 0.08
C SER A 42 -7.89 7.79 1.07
N ILE A 43 -7.55 7.80 2.36
CA ILE A 43 -8.30 8.55 3.39
C ILE A 43 -8.20 10.06 3.14
N THR A 44 -7.05 10.54 2.65
CA THR A 44 -6.89 11.94 2.23
C THR A 44 -7.81 12.27 1.04
N LEU A 45 -7.87 11.38 0.05
CA LEU A 45 -8.80 11.52 -1.08
C LEU A 45 -10.26 11.52 -0.63
N ASP A 46 -10.65 10.62 0.27
CA ASP A 46 -12.00 10.55 0.82
C ASP A 46 -12.38 11.88 1.51
N ARG A 47 -11.46 12.44 2.30
CA ARG A 47 -11.68 13.76 2.92
C ARG A 47 -11.79 14.88 1.89
N GLN A 48 -10.94 14.87 0.85
CA GLN A 48 -11.04 15.83 -0.27
C GLN A 48 -12.40 15.74 -0.99
N ASN A 49 -13.00 14.55 -1.01
CA ASN A 49 -14.32 14.29 -1.58
C ASN A 49 -15.49 14.48 -0.60
N GLY A 50 -15.22 15.00 0.60
CA GLY A 50 -16.27 15.37 1.56
C GLY A 50 -16.78 14.23 2.44
N ILE A 51 -16.06 13.10 2.52
CA ILE A 51 -16.34 12.10 3.57
C ILE A 51 -16.08 12.72 4.94
N GLU A 52 -16.98 12.50 5.88
CA GLU A 52 -16.86 13.01 7.24
C GLU A 52 -15.97 12.12 8.12
N GLN A 53 -15.31 12.73 9.12
CA GLN A 53 -14.43 12.01 10.04
C GLN A 53 -15.14 10.86 10.74
N LYS A 54 -16.41 11.07 11.12
CA LYS A 54 -17.24 10.05 11.75
C LYS A 54 -17.39 8.82 10.85
N GLN A 55 -17.69 9.02 9.57
CA GLN A 55 -17.84 7.92 8.60
C GLN A 55 -16.53 7.17 8.40
N ALA A 56 -15.41 7.89 8.27
CA ALA A 56 -14.08 7.27 8.16
C ALA A 56 -13.73 6.44 9.40
N THR A 57 -14.05 6.97 10.59
CA THR A 57 -13.81 6.32 11.89
C THR A 57 -14.66 5.06 12.06
N GLU A 58 -15.95 5.13 11.71
CA GLU A 58 -16.86 3.98 11.75
C GLU A 58 -16.42 2.86 10.78
N HIS A 59 -15.92 3.22 9.60
CA HIS A 59 -15.36 2.26 8.67
C HIS A 59 -14.08 1.60 9.22
N ALA A 60 -13.15 2.41 9.74
CA ALA A 60 -11.91 1.93 10.34
C ALA A 60 -12.13 1.04 11.59
N GLY A 61 -13.22 1.27 12.33
CA GLY A 61 -13.60 0.46 13.48
C GLY A 61 -13.88 -1.03 13.16
N LYS A 62 -14.08 -1.36 11.88
CA LYS A 62 -14.28 -2.75 11.41
C LYS A 62 -12.97 -3.52 11.21
N ILE A 63 -11.82 -2.87 11.36
CA ILE A 63 -10.50 -3.50 11.23
C ILE A 63 -10.22 -4.29 12.52
N GLU A 64 -10.09 -5.61 12.40
CA GLU A 64 -9.86 -6.50 13.54
C GLU A 64 -8.43 -6.40 14.09
N ASP A 65 -7.44 -6.36 13.19
CA ASP A 65 -6.02 -6.27 13.56
C ASP A 65 -5.71 -4.94 14.24
N GLU A 66 -5.25 -5.01 15.50
CA GLU A 66 -5.09 -3.83 16.36
C GLU A 66 -3.99 -2.88 15.87
N THR A 67 -2.90 -3.44 15.33
CA THR A 67 -1.77 -2.66 14.81
C THR A 67 -2.22 -1.85 13.61
N THR A 68 -2.90 -2.51 12.67
CA THR A 68 -3.45 -1.89 11.47
C THR A 68 -4.51 -0.86 11.84
N ARG A 69 -5.44 -1.21 12.75
CA ARG A 69 -6.44 -0.28 13.25
C ARG A 69 -5.76 0.98 13.83
N LYS A 70 -4.74 0.83 14.68
CA LYS A 70 -4.00 1.97 15.25
C LYS A 70 -3.39 2.88 14.19
N PHE A 71 -2.76 2.33 13.16
CA PHE A 71 -2.25 3.14 12.04
C PHE A 71 -3.37 3.89 11.31
N ILE A 72 -4.47 3.21 10.98
CA ILE A 72 -5.59 3.83 10.27
C ILE A 72 -6.25 4.94 11.10
N PHE A 73 -6.45 4.75 12.40
CA PHE A 73 -6.96 5.81 13.28
C PHE A 73 -6.00 7.01 13.35
N GLY A 74 -4.69 6.79 13.48
CA GLY A 74 -3.70 7.87 13.45
C GLY A 74 -3.67 8.62 12.11
N ILE A 75 -3.88 7.92 10.99
CA ILE A 75 -4.05 8.54 9.67
C ILE A 75 -5.30 9.42 9.66
N ILE A 76 -6.45 8.92 10.11
CA ILE A 76 -7.70 9.69 10.16
C ILE A 76 -7.51 10.95 11.01
N GLU A 77 -6.97 10.83 12.23
CA GLU A 77 -6.70 11.99 13.08
C GLU A 77 -5.82 13.03 12.39
N LYS A 78 -4.71 12.60 11.79
CA LYS A 78 -3.79 13.50 11.08
C LYS A 78 -4.44 14.14 9.86
N VAL A 79 -5.09 13.34 9.03
CA VAL A 79 -5.75 13.79 7.80
C VAL A 79 -6.82 14.78 8.15
N TYR A 80 -7.67 14.54 9.15
CA TYR A 80 -8.80 15.41 9.50
C TYR A 80 -8.41 16.68 10.28
N ALA A 81 -7.18 16.75 10.81
CA ALA A 81 -6.63 17.96 11.40
C ALA A 81 -6.15 19.01 10.37
N ILE A 82 -6.00 18.64 9.08
CA ILE A 82 -5.52 19.57 8.04
C ILE A 82 -6.59 20.63 7.73
N PRO A 83 -6.26 21.92 7.58
CA PRO A 83 -7.24 22.93 7.15
C PRO A 83 -7.85 22.63 5.77
N ALA A 84 -9.11 23.04 5.56
CA ALA A 84 -9.84 22.75 4.32
C ALA A 84 -9.20 23.44 3.09
N GLU A 85 -8.53 24.56 3.30
CA GLU A 85 -7.80 25.34 2.30
C GLU A 85 -6.56 24.56 1.83
N GLU A 86 -5.81 23.97 2.77
CA GLU A 86 -4.62 23.16 2.48
C GLU A 86 -4.96 21.88 1.70
N LEU A 87 -6.14 21.29 1.93
CA LEU A 87 -6.60 20.12 1.18
C LEU A 87 -6.79 20.39 -0.32
N LYS A 88 -7.04 21.65 -0.70
CA LYS A 88 -7.40 22.07 -2.07
C LYS A 88 -6.24 22.71 -2.83
N ALA A 89 -5.20 23.18 -2.13
CA ALA A 89 -4.09 23.90 -2.76
C ALA A 89 -3.31 23.00 -3.74
N GLU A 90 -2.81 21.86 -3.27
CA GLU A 90 -2.10 20.87 -4.08
C GLU A 90 -2.56 19.45 -3.69
N PRO A 91 -3.76 19.03 -4.10
CA PRO A 91 -4.40 17.85 -3.56
C PRO A 91 -3.62 16.55 -3.82
N ASP A 92 -2.94 16.47 -4.96
CA ASP A 92 -2.14 15.30 -5.34
C ASP A 92 -0.81 15.25 -4.58
N ALA A 93 -0.14 16.40 -4.46
CA ALA A 93 1.11 16.50 -3.71
C ALA A 93 0.89 16.21 -2.23
N LEU A 94 -0.22 16.69 -1.64
CA LEU A 94 -0.57 16.38 -0.26
C LEU A 94 -0.80 14.87 -0.05
N ARG A 95 -1.51 14.21 -0.98
CA ARG A 95 -1.76 12.77 -0.95
C ARG A 95 -0.47 11.96 -0.99
N GLU A 96 0.45 12.28 -1.91
CA GLU A 96 1.74 11.59 -1.99
C GLU A 96 2.65 11.89 -0.78
N LYS A 97 2.64 13.13 -0.28
CA LYS A 97 3.36 13.50 0.96
C LYS A 97 2.90 12.66 2.14
N LEU A 98 1.58 12.55 2.36
CA LEU A 98 1.04 11.78 3.48
C LEU A 98 1.28 10.28 3.31
N LYS A 99 1.15 9.75 2.09
CA LYS A 99 1.52 8.36 1.78
C LYS A 99 2.96 8.06 2.16
N GLN A 100 3.91 8.90 1.73
CA GLN A 100 5.32 8.73 2.05
C GLN A 100 5.55 8.80 3.56
N GLN A 101 5.01 9.84 4.22
CA GLN A 101 5.14 10.03 5.67
C GLN A 101 4.67 8.80 6.46
N PHE A 102 3.49 8.26 6.15
CA PHE A 102 2.94 7.11 6.88
C PHE A 102 3.62 5.78 6.51
N THR A 103 4.14 5.64 5.28
CA THR A 103 5.00 4.51 4.91
C THR A 103 6.27 4.50 5.76
N GLU A 104 6.96 5.64 5.84
CA GLU A 104 8.21 5.79 6.60
C GLU A 104 7.99 5.61 8.11
N GLN A 105 6.91 6.18 8.65
CA GLN A 105 6.53 5.99 10.06
C GLN A 105 6.25 4.52 10.39
N CYS A 106 5.54 3.81 9.49
CA CYS A 106 5.32 2.38 9.65
C CYS A 106 6.66 1.62 9.61
N LEU A 107 7.53 1.89 8.64
CA LEU A 107 8.83 1.22 8.53
C LEU A 107 9.71 1.41 9.77
N ALA A 108 9.64 2.58 10.41
CA ALA A 108 10.36 2.90 11.64
C ALA A 108 9.72 2.31 12.91
N THR A 109 8.51 1.75 12.82
CA THR A 109 7.81 1.19 13.97
C THR A 109 8.36 -0.21 14.29
N PRO A 110 8.76 -0.48 15.55
CA PRO A 110 9.16 -1.81 15.96
C PRO A 110 8.03 -2.82 15.74
N HIS A 111 8.36 -3.99 15.19
CA HIS A 111 7.41 -5.06 14.94
C HIS A 111 8.04 -6.41 15.22
N GLU A 112 7.27 -7.29 15.85
CA GLU A 112 7.68 -8.69 16.10
C GLU A 112 6.96 -9.67 15.16
N LYS A 113 5.78 -9.28 14.65
CA LYS A 113 4.92 -10.10 13.80
C LYS A 113 4.32 -9.25 12.71
N LEU A 114 4.12 -9.87 11.54
CA LEU A 114 3.39 -9.24 10.46
C LEU A 114 1.90 -9.14 10.83
N PRO A 115 1.29 -7.95 10.76
CA PRO A 115 -0.15 -7.76 10.97
C PRO A 115 -0.99 -8.60 10.01
N ASN A 116 -2.19 -9.01 10.43
CA ASN A 116 -3.14 -9.64 9.53
C ASN A 116 -3.95 -8.56 8.81
N TYR A 117 -3.54 -8.20 7.60
CA TYR A 117 -4.08 -7.04 6.89
C TYR A 117 -4.54 -7.39 5.47
N LYS A 118 -5.53 -6.63 4.99
CA LYS A 118 -5.91 -6.58 3.58
C LYS A 118 -5.16 -5.43 2.90
N LEU A 119 -4.78 -5.61 1.65
CA LEU A 119 -4.20 -4.54 0.84
C LEU A 119 -5.23 -3.42 0.65
N PHE A 120 -4.80 -2.18 0.88
CA PHE A 120 -5.57 -0.95 0.73
C PHE A 120 -5.28 -0.26 -0.61
#